data_AF-A0AAE8LZJ6-F1
#
_entry.id   AF-A0AAE8LZJ6-F1
#
_cell.length_a   1.000
_cell.length_b   1.000
_cell.length_c   1.000
_cell.angle_alpha   90.00
_cell.angle_beta   90.00
_cell.angle_gamma   90.00
#
_symmetry.space_group_name_H-M   'P 1'
#
loop_
_entity.id
_entity.type
_entity.pdbx_description
1 polymer ?
#
loop_
_entity_poly.entity_id
_entity_poly.type
_entity_poly.pdbx_seq_one_letter_code
_entity_poly.pdbx_strand_id
1 'polypeptide(L)'
;MPCCIAFIQFQQCQHSTLFKIACTAGCKDLCPLPAQQVLVITHYLWLCEDCHERIGNQDLDDRCNKWADILFEIPETLPLEIRQQLKASAEAQENFEDEICEKTRTMRIEEIQWVAEWTFEYALMLYEVLHKHAWEPQDALARIQKLRGLRLWDLIVVRDVSRKAEELFNEQYNKVYWTIVAQFAEQRKQRQRMRRDRPPATPKPLPPTFAEWNKEHESDWSEDSSKTCYDGDMTLHQDEEDDSIPVTEQRAATPSPPPDEQQTAETSGLAPEEPEPMDVDED
;
A
#
# COMPACT_ATOMS: atom_id res chain seq x y z
N MET A 1 -1.28 8.12 -26.31
CA MET A 1 -2.14 7.21 -25.51
C MET A 1 -1.75 7.36 -24.04
N PRO A 2 -2.71 7.33 -23.09
CA PRO A 2 -2.46 7.77 -21.73
C PRO A 2 -1.98 6.68 -20.76
N CYS A 3 -1.38 7.11 -19.66
CA CYS A 3 -1.22 6.32 -18.45
C CYS A 3 -2.55 6.29 -17.69
N CYS A 4 -3.02 5.10 -17.37
CA CYS A 4 -4.21 4.91 -16.54
C CYS A 4 -3.80 4.84 -15.07
N ILE A 5 -4.42 5.68 -14.24
CA ILE A 5 -4.11 5.78 -12.82
C ILE A 5 -5.38 5.70 -11.96
N ALA A 6 -5.19 5.27 -10.72
CA ALA A 6 -6.19 5.32 -9.67
C ALA A 6 -5.58 5.96 -8.42
N PHE A 7 -6.43 6.44 -7.52
CA PHE A 7 -5.96 6.86 -6.22
C PHE A 7 -6.99 6.66 -5.13
N ILE A 8 -6.48 6.38 -3.94
CA ILE A 8 -7.20 6.36 -2.69
C ILE A 8 -6.76 7.58 -1.87
N GLN A 9 -7.73 8.30 -1.30
CA GLN A 9 -7.50 9.41 -0.39
C GLN A 9 -7.95 9.05 1.01
N PHE A 10 -7.00 9.09 1.95
CA PHE A 10 -7.19 8.81 3.37
C PHE A 10 -7.62 10.08 4.09
N GLN A 11 -8.79 10.06 4.71
CA GLN A 11 -9.46 11.33 5.02
C GLN A 11 -9.00 11.97 6.33
N GLN A 12 -8.63 11.15 7.32
CA GLN A 12 -8.11 11.67 8.58
C GLN A 12 -6.74 12.34 8.40
N CYS A 13 -5.86 11.78 7.57
CA CYS A 13 -4.50 12.32 7.33
C CYS A 13 -4.34 13.12 6.03
N GLN A 14 -5.34 13.12 5.13
CA GLN A 14 -5.30 13.74 3.80
C GLN A 14 -4.23 13.19 2.84
N HIS A 15 -3.51 12.15 3.23
CA HIS A 15 -2.59 11.47 2.33
C HIS A 15 -3.37 10.76 1.23
N SER A 16 -2.67 10.53 0.12
CA SER A 16 -3.21 9.79 -1.01
C SER A 16 -2.19 8.81 -1.52
N THR A 17 -2.64 7.59 -1.82
CA THR A 17 -1.82 6.60 -2.53
C THR A 17 -2.24 6.59 -3.99
N LEU A 18 -1.27 6.74 -4.88
CA LEU A 18 -1.46 6.68 -6.32
C LEU A 18 -1.08 5.29 -6.82
N PHE A 19 -1.96 4.70 -7.62
CA PHE A 19 -1.73 3.44 -8.30
C PHE A 19 -1.57 3.68 -9.80
N LYS A 20 -0.47 3.22 -10.37
CA LYS A 20 -0.30 3.11 -11.82
C LYS A 20 -0.93 1.79 -12.27
N ILE A 21 -1.99 1.86 -13.06
CA ILE A 21 -2.74 0.69 -13.52
C ILE A 21 -2.12 0.13 -14.80
N ALA A 22 -1.98 0.98 -15.81
CA ALA A 22 -1.42 0.59 -17.10
C ALA A 22 -0.83 1.80 -17.84
N CYS A 23 0.06 1.53 -18.79
CA CYS A 23 0.58 2.53 -19.70
C CYS A 23 0.49 1.99 -21.13
N THR A 24 -0.27 2.70 -21.96
CA THR A 24 -0.42 2.38 -23.38
C THR A 24 0.82 2.76 -24.21
N ALA A 25 1.71 3.58 -23.66
CA ALA A 25 2.96 4.03 -24.29
C ALA A 25 4.22 3.29 -23.78
N GLY A 26 4.08 2.27 -22.92
CA GLY A 26 5.22 1.47 -22.43
C GLY A 26 6.19 2.23 -21.51
N CYS A 27 5.74 3.29 -20.85
CA CYS A 27 6.54 4.10 -19.95
C CYS A 27 6.91 3.36 -18.65
N LYS A 28 8.15 3.54 -18.17
CA LYS A 28 8.60 2.99 -16.86
C LYS A 28 7.91 3.70 -15.69
N ASP A 29 7.92 5.03 -15.72
CA ASP A 29 7.28 5.87 -14.71
C ASP A 29 5.89 6.35 -15.15
N LEU A 30 5.45 7.53 -14.71
CA LEU A 30 4.20 8.14 -15.15
C LEU A 30 4.41 8.99 -16.41
N CYS A 31 3.41 8.95 -17.29
CA CYS A 31 3.29 9.85 -18.43
C CYS A 31 3.17 11.31 -17.92
N PRO A 32 3.46 12.34 -18.73
CA PRO A 32 3.14 13.72 -18.39
C PRO A 32 1.66 13.88 -18.01
N LEU A 33 1.34 14.77 -17.07
CA LEU A 33 -0.02 14.97 -16.54
C LEU A 33 -1.12 15.07 -17.62
N PRO A 34 -0.94 15.79 -18.75
CA PRO A 34 -1.96 15.86 -19.80
C PRO A 34 -2.24 14.51 -20.49
N ALA A 35 -1.29 13.58 -20.41
CA ALA A 35 -1.38 12.22 -20.93
C ALA A 35 -1.66 11.19 -19.83
N GLN A 36 -2.17 11.62 -18.67
CA GLN A 36 -2.67 10.70 -17.64
C GLN A 36 -4.21 10.70 -17.66
N GLN A 37 -4.79 9.53 -17.47
CA GLN A 37 -6.23 9.32 -17.35
C GLN A 37 -6.52 8.73 -15.96
N VAL A 38 -7.28 9.47 -15.15
CA VAL A 38 -7.77 8.98 -13.87
C VAL A 38 -8.97 8.08 -14.11
N LEU A 39 -8.84 6.80 -13.75
CA LEU A 39 -9.91 5.82 -13.86
C LEU A 39 -10.86 5.88 -12.67
N VAL A 40 -10.30 5.88 -11.45
CA VAL A 40 -11.09 5.87 -10.21
C VAL A 40 -10.42 6.72 -9.12
N ILE A 41 -11.28 7.33 -8.31
CA ILE A 41 -10.91 8.01 -7.07
C ILE A 41 -11.74 7.41 -5.95
N THR A 42 -11.09 6.91 -4.91
CA THR A 42 -11.76 6.44 -3.71
C THR A 42 -11.38 7.26 -2.49
N HIS A 43 -12.32 7.44 -1.57
CA HIS A 43 -12.10 8.06 -0.28
C HIS A 43 -12.29 7.01 0.80
N TYR A 44 -11.26 6.79 1.61
CA TYR A 44 -11.33 5.94 2.78
C TYR A 44 -11.36 6.79 4.04
N LEU A 45 -12.30 6.48 4.93
CA LEU A 45 -12.59 7.32 6.08
C LEU A 45 -11.38 7.47 7.03
N TRP A 46 -10.57 6.43 7.17
CA TRP A 46 -9.55 6.33 8.21
C TRP A 46 -8.17 6.84 7.76
N LEU A 47 -7.17 6.64 8.62
CA LEU A 47 -5.77 7.02 8.37
C LEU A 47 -5.14 6.09 7.33
N CYS A 48 -4.09 6.57 6.68
CA CYS A 48 -3.21 5.71 5.87
C CYS A 48 -2.33 4.84 6.76
N GLU A 49 -1.76 3.79 6.18
CA GLU A 49 -0.85 2.86 6.85
C GLU A 49 0.30 3.59 7.55
N ASP A 50 1.04 4.46 6.85
CA ASP A 50 2.15 5.23 7.44
C ASP A 50 1.75 6.09 8.66
N CYS A 51 0.52 6.62 8.67
CA CYS A 51 0.03 7.42 9.79
C CYS A 51 -0.40 6.52 10.95
N HIS A 52 -1.00 5.37 10.66
CA HIS A 52 -1.29 4.35 11.65
C HIS A 52 -0.02 3.82 12.30
N GLU A 53 1.02 3.56 11.51
CA GLU A 53 2.31 3.10 12.01
C GLU A 53 2.98 4.16 12.89
N ARG A 54 3.00 5.43 12.44
CA ARG A 54 3.57 6.52 13.25
C ARG A 54 2.88 6.68 14.60
N ILE A 55 1.54 6.64 14.63
CA ILE A 55 0.78 6.72 15.88
C ILE A 55 1.03 5.47 16.72
N GLY A 56 1.03 4.28 16.10
CA GLY A 56 1.29 3.03 16.81
C GLY A 56 2.67 3.00 17.48
N ASN A 57 3.70 3.58 16.86
CA ASN A 57 5.02 3.70 17.46
C ASN A 57 5.03 4.67 18.65
N GLN A 58 4.31 5.79 18.57
CA GLN A 58 4.14 6.71 19.70
C GLN A 58 3.40 6.03 20.86
N ASP A 59 2.31 5.33 20.55
CA ASP A 59 1.54 4.58 21.54
C ASP A 59 2.37 3.45 22.16
N LEU A 60 3.29 2.85 21.40
CA LEU A 60 4.25 1.86 21.92
C LEU A 60 5.23 2.50 22.89
N ASP A 61 5.87 3.61 22.51
CA ASP A 61 6.78 4.35 23.38
C ASP A 61 6.10 4.75 24.70
N ASP A 62 4.88 5.28 24.63
CA ASP A 62 4.09 5.68 25.80
C ASP A 62 3.75 4.48 26.70
N ARG A 63 3.42 3.32 26.13
CA ARG A 63 3.18 2.09 26.90
C ARG A 63 4.45 1.55 27.55
N CYS A 64 5.57 1.52 26.83
CA CYS A 64 6.85 1.09 27.39
C CYS A 64 7.26 1.98 28.57
N ASN A 65 7.10 3.30 28.45
CA ASN A 65 7.37 4.24 29.54
C ASN A 65 6.44 4.00 30.74
N LYS A 66 5.12 3.83 30.51
CA LYS A 66 4.14 3.50 31.55
C LYS A 66 4.54 2.25 32.34
N TRP A 67 4.93 1.18 31.66
CA TRP A 67 5.30 -0.07 32.34
C TRP A 67 6.66 0.01 33.04
N ALA A 68 7.62 0.74 32.47
CA ALA A 68 8.87 1.06 33.14
C ALA A 68 8.66 1.83 34.45
N ASP A 69 7.76 2.83 34.45
CA ASP A 69 7.40 3.60 35.65
C ASP A 69 6.77 2.69 36.73
N ILE A 70 5.82 1.82 36.34
CA ILE A 70 5.19 0.86 37.26
C ILE A 70 6.24 -0.06 37.92
N LEU A 71 7.20 -0.55 37.14
CA LEU A 71 8.28 -1.40 37.65
C LEU A 71 9.24 -0.64 38.56
N PHE A 72 9.52 0.63 38.25
CA PHE A 72 10.38 1.52 39.04
C PHE A 72 9.73 1.90 40.38
N GLU A 73 8.41 2.04 40.42
CA GLU A 73 7.66 2.39 41.64
C GLU A 73 7.57 1.26 42.67
N ILE A 74 7.98 0.03 42.33
CA ILE A 74 7.96 -1.10 43.27
C ILE A 74 8.99 -0.86 44.38
N PRO A 75 8.57 -0.66 45.66
CA PRO A 75 9.49 -0.26 46.71
C PRO A 75 10.53 -1.34 47.02
N GLU A 76 11.81 -0.95 47.09
CA GLU A 76 12.90 -1.86 47.45
C GLU A 76 12.82 -2.36 48.90
N THR A 77 12.07 -1.67 49.75
CA THR A 77 11.85 -2.03 51.15
C THR A 77 10.93 -3.24 51.33
N LEU A 78 10.24 -3.68 50.26
CA LEU A 78 9.38 -4.86 50.32
C LEU A 78 10.21 -6.15 50.43
N PRO A 79 9.68 -7.20 51.08
CA PRO A 79 10.27 -8.54 51.04
C PRO A 79 10.51 -9.00 49.59
N LEU A 80 11.61 -9.74 49.39
CA LEU A 80 12.07 -10.16 48.07
C LEU A 80 10.98 -10.91 47.29
N GLU A 81 10.29 -11.83 47.96
CA GLU A 81 9.23 -12.66 47.38
C GLU A 81 8.06 -11.81 46.89
N ILE A 82 7.66 -10.79 47.69
CA ILE A 82 6.57 -9.87 47.33
C ILE A 82 6.98 -9.03 46.12
N ARG A 83 8.21 -8.52 46.10
CA ARG A 83 8.72 -7.74 44.96
C ARG A 83 8.78 -8.56 43.68
N GLN A 84 9.23 -9.82 43.76
CA GLN A 84 9.24 -10.73 42.62
C GLN A 84 7.83 -11.00 42.09
N GLN A 85 6.86 -11.22 42.98
CA GLN A 85 5.47 -11.43 42.60
C GLN A 85 4.87 -10.19 41.91
N LEU A 86 5.16 -8.99 42.43
CA LEU A 86 4.69 -7.73 41.83
C LEU A 86 5.29 -7.51 40.44
N LYS A 87 6.60 -7.75 40.26
CA LYS A 87 7.26 -7.66 38.96
C LYS A 87 6.65 -8.64 37.95
N ALA A 88 6.54 -9.92 38.32
CA ALA A 88 5.95 -10.93 37.46
C ALA A 88 4.49 -10.60 37.09
N SER A 89 3.73 -10.02 38.02
CA SER A 89 2.36 -9.57 37.73
C SER A 89 2.32 -8.37 36.79
N ALA A 90 3.26 -7.42 36.90
CA ALA A 90 3.34 -6.28 35.99
C ALA A 90 3.74 -6.73 34.59
N GLU A 91 4.77 -7.57 34.47
CA GLU A 91 5.21 -8.15 33.19
C GLU A 91 4.08 -8.96 32.51
N ALA A 92 3.30 -9.73 33.28
CA ALA A 92 2.15 -10.45 32.72
C ALA A 92 1.05 -9.52 32.18
N GLN A 93 0.83 -8.38 32.84
CA GLN A 93 -0.15 -7.39 32.38
C GLN A 93 0.34 -6.60 31.16
N GLU A 94 1.62 -6.24 31.15
CA GLU A 94 2.28 -5.60 30.00
C GLU A 94 2.14 -6.48 28.74
N ASN A 95 2.53 -7.75 28.83
CA ASN A 95 2.42 -8.70 27.72
C ASN A 95 0.98 -8.83 27.21
N PHE A 96 0.00 -8.90 28.12
CA PHE A 96 -1.41 -8.99 27.74
C PHE A 96 -1.92 -7.72 27.05
N GLU A 97 -1.52 -6.53 27.54
CA GLU A 97 -1.86 -5.26 26.90
C GLU A 97 -1.24 -5.18 25.50
N ASP A 98 0.02 -5.57 25.34
CA ASP A 98 0.72 -5.57 24.06
C ASP A 98 0.10 -6.53 23.05
N GLU A 99 -0.32 -7.75 23.46
CA GLU A 99 -1.03 -8.68 22.58
C GLU A 99 -2.34 -8.08 22.03
N ILE A 100 -3.11 -7.40 22.88
CA ILE A 100 -4.36 -6.74 22.46
C ILE A 100 -4.07 -5.59 21.50
N CYS A 101 -3.08 -4.76 21.83
CA CYS A 101 -2.67 -3.63 21.01
C CYS A 101 -2.18 -4.09 19.63
N GLU A 102 -1.31 -5.09 19.57
CA GLU A 102 -0.76 -5.59 18.30
C GLU A 102 -1.82 -6.28 17.45
N LYS A 103 -2.71 -7.06 18.07
CA LYS A 103 -3.87 -7.63 17.36
C LYS A 103 -4.75 -6.54 16.75
N THR A 104 -5.01 -5.47 17.51
CA THR A 104 -5.83 -4.34 17.02
C THR A 104 -5.12 -3.62 15.88
N ARG A 105 -3.82 -3.34 16.02
CA ARG A 105 -2.99 -2.73 14.99
C ARG A 105 -3.00 -3.55 13.69
N THR A 106 -2.77 -4.86 13.80
CA THR A 106 -2.75 -5.79 12.65
C THR A 106 -4.09 -5.76 11.90
N MET A 107 -5.22 -5.90 12.61
CA MET A 107 -6.55 -5.84 11.98
C MET A 107 -6.79 -4.52 11.23
N ARG A 108 -6.29 -3.40 11.76
CA ARG A 108 -6.43 -2.09 11.09
C ARG A 108 -5.56 -1.97 9.85
N ILE A 109 -4.33 -2.48 9.90
CA ILE A 109 -3.43 -2.51 8.74
C ILE A 109 -4.02 -3.39 7.63
N GLU A 110 -4.52 -4.58 7.98
CA GLU A 110 -5.20 -5.47 7.02
C GLU A 110 -6.41 -4.78 6.37
N GLU A 111 -7.22 -4.05 7.16
CA GLU A 111 -8.35 -3.29 6.64
C GLU A 111 -7.91 -2.22 5.62
N ILE A 112 -6.84 -1.48 5.93
CA ILE A 112 -6.26 -0.46 5.03
C ILE A 112 -5.77 -1.09 3.72
N GLN A 113 -5.05 -2.21 3.82
CA GLN A 113 -4.50 -2.92 2.67
C GLN A 113 -5.63 -3.46 1.78
N TRP A 114 -6.67 -4.07 2.35
CA TRP A 114 -7.82 -4.53 1.59
C TRP A 114 -8.55 -3.39 0.86
N VAL A 115 -8.63 -2.20 1.46
CA VAL A 115 -9.27 -1.03 0.82
C VAL A 115 -8.41 -0.51 -0.34
N ALA A 116 -7.08 -0.53 -0.18
CA ALA A 116 -6.14 -0.19 -1.23
C ALA A 116 -6.22 -1.18 -2.41
N GLU A 117 -6.19 -2.48 -2.11
CA GLU A 117 -6.37 -3.57 -3.09
C GLU A 117 -7.71 -3.45 -3.81
N TRP A 118 -8.80 -3.22 -3.07
CA TRP A 118 -10.12 -3.02 -3.66
C TRP A 118 -10.11 -1.86 -4.66
N THR A 119 -9.48 -0.73 -4.30
CA THR A 119 -9.38 0.44 -5.18
C THR A 119 -8.59 0.11 -6.45
N PHE A 120 -7.52 -0.67 -6.31
CA PHE A 120 -6.68 -1.11 -7.42
C PHE A 120 -7.44 -2.08 -8.35
N GLU A 121 -8.08 -3.10 -7.80
CA GLU A 121 -8.90 -4.08 -8.54
C GLU A 121 -10.07 -3.42 -9.27
N TYR A 122 -10.72 -2.47 -8.61
CA TYR A 122 -11.76 -1.64 -9.23
C TYR A 122 -11.22 -0.92 -10.47
N ALA A 123 -10.05 -0.31 -10.36
CA ALA A 123 -9.42 0.42 -11.46
C ALA A 123 -8.98 -0.49 -12.60
N LEU A 124 -8.49 -1.70 -12.29
CA LEU A 124 -8.16 -2.72 -13.27
C LEU A 124 -9.40 -3.08 -14.08
N MET A 125 -10.52 -3.38 -13.43
CA MET A 125 -11.78 -3.68 -14.13
C MET A 125 -12.18 -2.57 -15.11
N LEU A 126 -12.10 -1.30 -14.70
CA LEU A 126 -12.38 -0.17 -15.60
C LEU A 126 -11.41 -0.12 -16.78
N TYR A 127 -10.13 -0.37 -16.55
CA TYR A 127 -9.13 -0.42 -17.62
C TYR A 127 -9.44 -1.54 -18.63
N GLU A 128 -9.84 -2.73 -18.14
CA GLU A 128 -10.14 -3.87 -18.99
C GLU A 128 -11.40 -3.64 -19.86
N VAL A 129 -12.40 -2.95 -19.32
CA VAL A 129 -13.59 -2.54 -20.09
C VAL A 129 -13.24 -1.49 -21.15
N LEU A 130 -12.49 -0.44 -20.78
CA LEU A 130 -12.30 0.73 -21.63
C LEU A 130 -11.24 0.57 -22.71
N HIS A 131 -10.16 -0.15 -22.41
CA HIS A 131 -8.97 -0.19 -23.27
C HIS A 131 -8.63 -1.57 -23.80
N LYS A 132 -8.99 -2.64 -23.08
CA LYS A 132 -8.76 -4.03 -23.54
C LYS A 132 -10.00 -4.66 -24.17
N HIS A 133 -11.18 -4.12 -23.89
CA HIS A 133 -12.47 -4.72 -24.27
C HIS A 133 -12.57 -6.20 -23.85
N ALA A 134 -11.95 -6.54 -22.70
CA ALA A 134 -11.93 -7.91 -22.19
C ALA A 134 -13.17 -8.26 -21.36
N TRP A 135 -13.97 -7.26 -21.00
CA TRP A 135 -15.21 -7.40 -20.24
C TRP A 135 -16.33 -6.63 -20.90
N GLU A 136 -17.52 -7.25 -20.92
CA GLU A 136 -18.75 -6.54 -21.18
C GLU A 136 -19.07 -5.59 -20.01
N PRO A 137 -19.53 -4.35 -20.26
CA PRO A 137 -19.77 -3.37 -19.20
C PRO A 137 -20.75 -3.84 -18.11
N GLN A 138 -21.75 -4.65 -18.47
CA GLN A 138 -22.72 -5.18 -17.52
C GLN A 138 -22.09 -6.21 -16.55
N ASP A 139 -21.25 -7.09 -17.07
CA ASP A 139 -20.55 -8.10 -16.26
C ASP A 139 -19.53 -7.44 -15.33
N ALA A 140 -18.83 -6.42 -15.82
CA ALA A 140 -17.92 -5.63 -15.00
C ALA A 140 -18.65 -4.91 -13.85
N LEU A 141 -19.82 -4.33 -14.11
CA LEU A 141 -20.65 -3.72 -13.08
C LEU A 141 -21.11 -4.74 -12.02
N ALA A 142 -21.57 -5.92 -12.46
CA ALA A 142 -21.97 -6.99 -11.54
C ALA A 142 -20.79 -7.46 -10.67
N ARG A 143 -19.59 -7.58 -11.26
CA ARG A 143 -18.37 -7.92 -10.53
C ARG A 143 -18.00 -6.85 -9.50
N ILE A 144 -18.07 -5.57 -9.87
CA ILE A 144 -17.85 -4.43 -8.98
C ILE A 144 -18.84 -4.43 -7.81
N GLN A 145 -20.12 -4.67 -8.08
CA GLN A 145 -21.15 -4.78 -7.03
C GLN A 145 -20.85 -5.96 -6.09
N LYS A 146 -20.42 -7.11 -6.63
CA LYS A 146 -19.98 -8.25 -5.82
C LYS A 146 -18.79 -7.89 -4.95
N LEU A 147 -17.74 -7.27 -5.49
CA LEU A 147 -16.56 -6.81 -4.75
C LEU A 147 -16.95 -5.87 -3.61
N ARG A 148 -17.88 -4.96 -3.88
CA ARG A 148 -18.42 -4.04 -2.89
C ARG A 148 -19.22 -4.74 -1.79
N GLY A 149 -19.96 -5.80 -2.14
CA GLY A 149 -20.77 -6.59 -1.20
C GLY A 149 -19.98 -7.57 -0.33
N LEU A 150 -18.68 -7.78 -0.59
CA LEU A 150 -17.87 -8.72 0.21
C LEU A 150 -17.69 -8.27 1.67
N ARG A 151 -17.72 -6.96 1.93
CA ARG A 151 -17.49 -6.38 3.26
C ARG A 151 -18.25 -5.07 3.43
N LEU A 152 -18.40 -4.66 4.69
CA LEU A 152 -18.78 -3.28 5.00
C LEU A 152 -17.52 -2.43 4.90
N TRP A 153 -17.47 -1.60 3.87
CA TRP A 153 -16.35 -0.70 3.64
C TRP A 153 -16.69 0.71 4.10
N ASP A 154 -15.82 1.32 4.89
CA ASP A 154 -15.82 2.78 5.11
C ASP A 154 -15.16 3.53 3.93
N LEU A 155 -15.51 3.09 2.72
CA LEU A 155 -14.94 3.50 1.43
C LEU A 155 -16.04 4.05 0.52
N ILE A 156 -15.72 5.14 -0.17
CA ILE A 156 -16.60 5.82 -1.12
C ILE A 156 -15.88 5.96 -2.46
N VAL A 157 -16.54 5.63 -3.58
CA VAL A 157 -16.03 5.93 -4.93
C VAL A 157 -16.49 7.34 -5.32
N VAL A 158 -15.57 8.30 -5.34
CA VAL A 158 -15.90 9.71 -5.61
C VAL A 158 -15.90 10.01 -7.11
N ARG A 159 -15.04 9.30 -7.85
CA ARG A 159 -14.98 9.40 -9.30
C ARG A 159 -14.78 8.02 -9.89
N ASP A 160 -15.50 7.79 -10.96
CA ASP A 160 -15.37 6.68 -11.88
C ASP A 160 -15.41 7.27 -13.29
N VAL A 161 -14.49 6.90 -14.16
CA VAL A 161 -14.42 7.43 -15.52
C VAL A 161 -15.59 6.96 -16.41
N SER A 162 -16.24 5.85 -16.05
CA SER A 162 -17.32 5.23 -16.82
C SER A 162 -18.72 5.70 -16.41
N ARG A 163 -18.87 6.31 -15.22
CA ARG A 163 -20.16 6.60 -14.60
C ARG A 163 -20.28 8.06 -14.15
N LYS A 164 -21.51 8.56 -14.11
CA LYS A 164 -21.77 9.92 -13.62
C LYS A 164 -21.71 9.97 -12.10
N ALA A 165 -21.35 11.12 -11.56
CA ALA A 165 -21.30 11.33 -10.10
C ALA A 165 -22.65 11.06 -9.41
N GLU A 166 -23.77 11.36 -10.08
CA GLU A 166 -25.13 11.10 -9.57
C GLU A 166 -25.43 9.59 -9.40
N GLU A 167 -24.98 8.77 -10.36
CA GLU A 167 -25.14 7.31 -10.32
C GLU A 167 -24.33 6.72 -9.16
N LEU A 168 -23.07 7.15 -9.03
CA LEU A 168 -22.20 6.75 -7.92
C LEU A 168 -22.81 7.10 -6.57
N PHE A 169 -23.39 8.29 -6.45
CA PHE A 169 -24.00 8.75 -5.22
C PHE A 169 -25.22 7.90 -4.82
N ASN A 170 -26.10 7.58 -5.78
CA ASN A 170 -27.32 6.81 -5.50
C ASN A 170 -27.04 5.35 -5.10
N GLU A 171 -25.99 4.76 -5.65
CA GLU A 171 -25.56 3.39 -5.30
C GLU A 171 -24.86 3.32 -3.93
N GLN A 172 -24.30 4.42 -3.46
CA GLN A 172 -23.54 4.47 -2.21
C GLN A 172 -24.49 4.74 -1.04
N TYR A 173 -24.70 3.72 -0.19
CA TYR A 173 -25.65 3.73 0.93
C TYR A 173 -25.65 5.07 1.69
N ASN A 174 -26.80 5.74 1.64
CA ASN A 174 -27.02 7.13 2.06
C ASN A 174 -26.42 7.45 3.45
N LYS A 175 -26.53 6.51 4.40
CA LYS A 175 -26.04 6.67 5.79
C LYS A 175 -24.52 6.73 5.90
N VAL A 176 -23.78 5.87 5.18
CA VAL A 176 -22.32 5.83 5.22
C VAL A 176 -21.75 7.09 4.56
N TYR A 177 -22.31 7.46 3.40
CA TYR A 177 -21.96 8.70 2.72
C TYR A 177 -22.13 9.93 3.62
N TRP A 178 -23.31 10.13 4.23
CA TRP A 178 -23.55 11.30 5.08
C TRP A 178 -22.74 11.28 6.37
N THR A 179 -22.48 10.11 6.97
CA THR A 179 -21.63 10.01 8.16
C THR A 179 -20.21 10.45 7.82
N ILE A 180 -19.68 9.94 6.71
CA ILE A 180 -18.35 10.28 6.21
C ILE A 180 -18.28 11.78 5.84
N VAL A 181 -19.28 12.32 5.12
CA VAL A 181 -19.34 13.75 4.76
C VAL A 181 -19.51 14.68 5.96
N ALA A 182 -20.32 14.30 6.95
CA ALA A 182 -20.49 15.08 8.18
C ALA A 182 -19.18 15.12 8.99
N GLN A 183 -18.50 13.98 9.12
CA GLN A 183 -17.17 13.91 9.73
C GLN A 183 -16.14 14.74 8.95
N PHE A 184 -16.22 14.80 7.61
CA PHE A 184 -15.37 15.69 6.80
C PHE A 184 -15.60 17.17 7.08
N ALA A 185 -16.86 17.60 7.19
CA ALA A 185 -17.19 18.98 7.48
C ALA A 185 -16.61 19.41 8.83
N GLU A 186 -16.65 18.52 9.82
CA GLU A 186 -16.12 18.79 11.16
C GLU A 186 -14.59 18.80 11.17
N GLN A 187 -13.93 17.80 10.59
CA GLN A 187 -12.46 17.79 10.50
C GLN A 187 -11.91 18.96 9.68
N ARG A 188 -12.60 19.38 8.62
CA ARG A 188 -12.21 20.58 7.85
C ARG A 188 -12.29 21.83 8.71
N LYS A 189 -13.36 22.00 9.49
CA LYS A 189 -13.48 23.12 10.44
C LYS A 189 -12.39 23.07 11.50
N GLN A 190 -12.11 21.90 12.08
CA GLN A 190 -11.06 21.72 13.08
C GLN A 190 -9.68 22.07 12.51
N ARG A 191 -9.36 21.63 11.29
CA ARG A 191 -8.11 21.99 10.60
C ARG A 191 -8.04 23.48 10.25
N GLN A 192 -9.14 24.10 9.85
CA GLN A 192 -9.20 25.54 9.61
C GLN A 192 -8.96 26.33 10.90
N ARG A 193 -9.51 25.88 12.04
CA ARG A 193 -9.22 26.45 13.36
C ARG A 193 -7.74 26.32 13.70
N MET A 194 -7.18 25.12 13.63
CA MET A 194 -5.75 24.86 13.86
C MET A 194 -4.83 25.71 12.96
N ARG A 195 -5.19 25.94 11.70
CA ARG A 195 -4.43 26.81 10.78
C ARG A 195 -4.55 28.30 11.13
N ARG A 196 -5.72 28.72 11.62
CA ARG A 196 -5.97 30.10 12.05
C ARG A 196 -5.29 30.42 13.38
N ASP A 197 -5.25 29.44 14.27
CA ASP A 197 -4.65 29.51 15.60
C ASP A 197 -3.15 29.19 15.57
N ARG A 198 -2.62 28.86 14.37
CA ARG A 198 -1.17 28.67 14.18
C ARG A 198 -0.49 30.02 14.40
N PRO A 199 0.44 30.15 15.36
CA PRO A 199 1.26 31.35 15.46
C PRO A 199 1.99 31.60 14.13
N PRO A 200 2.24 32.87 13.76
CA PRO A 200 2.98 33.18 12.54
C PRO A 200 4.28 32.39 12.53
N ALA A 201 4.55 31.70 11.42
CA ALA A 201 5.75 30.89 11.28
C ALA A 201 6.96 31.75 11.60
N THR A 202 7.70 31.41 12.65
CA THR A 202 9.07 31.89 12.81
C THR A 202 9.80 31.54 11.52
N PRO A 203 10.45 32.51 10.85
CA PRO A 203 11.16 32.24 9.61
C PRO A 203 12.11 31.07 9.87
N LYS A 204 11.94 29.98 9.10
CA LYS A 204 12.86 28.85 9.17
C LYS A 204 14.26 29.42 8.95
N PRO A 205 15.25 29.09 9.81
CA PRO A 205 16.62 29.44 9.50
C PRO A 205 16.93 28.90 8.10
N LEU A 206 17.56 29.74 7.28
CA LEU A 206 17.99 29.31 5.96
C LEU A 206 18.89 28.08 6.14
N PRO A 207 18.73 27.03 5.31
CA PRO A 207 19.64 25.90 5.36
C PRO A 207 21.08 26.41 5.24
N PRO A 208 22.00 25.93 6.08
CA PRO A 208 23.37 26.41 6.07
C PRO A 208 23.95 26.26 4.66
N THR A 209 24.60 27.31 4.20
CA THR A 209 25.28 27.29 2.90
C THR A 209 26.49 26.37 3.02
N PHE A 210 26.88 25.72 1.91
CA PHE A 210 28.03 24.80 1.86
C PHE A 210 29.35 25.46 2.36
N ALA A 211 29.41 26.80 2.38
CA ALA A 211 30.53 27.58 2.92
C ALA A 211 30.57 27.65 4.47
N GLU A 212 29.43 27.44 5.15
CA GLU A 212 29.33 27.46 6.62
C GLU A 212 29.70 26.09 7.22
N TRP A 213 29.36 24.98 6.53
CA TRP A 213 29.71 23.62 6.94
C TRP A 213 31.23 23.40 7.05
N ASN A 214 32.01 23.97 6.14
CA ASN A 214 33.47 23.82 6.14
C ASN A 214 34.16 24.65 7.23
N LYS A 215 33.54 25.73 7.74
CA LYS A 215 34.12 26.54 8.81
C LYS A 215 34.01 25.89 10.19
N GLU A 216 32.99 25.08 10.42
CA GLU A 216 32.83 24.37 11.70
C GLU A 216 33.73 23.12 11.78
N HIS A 217 34.07 22.50 10.64
CA HIS A 217 34.87 21.26 10.60
C HIS A 217 36.37 21.43 10.33
N GLU A 218 36.87 22.64 10.06
CA GLU A 218 38.32 22.90 9.92
C GLU A 218 39.03 23.16 11.25
N SER A 219 38.31 23.23 12.39
CA SER A 219 38.90 23.59 13.68
C SER A 219 39.24 22.41 14.63
N ASP A 220 38.97 21.16 14.26
CA ASP A 220 39.04 20.02 15.20
C ASP A 220 39.89 18.82 14.74
N TRP A 221 40.73 19.00 13.72
CA TRP A 221 41.75 18.00 13.38
C TRP A 221 43.11 18.41 13.93
N SER A 222 43.23 18.34 15.26
CA SER A 222 44.55 18.26 15.90
C SER A 222 45.00 16.80 15.86
N GLU A 223 46.10 16.56 15.14
CA GLU A 223 46.91 15.36 15.25
C GLU A 223 47.39 15.19 16.70
N ASP A 224 46.96 14.15 17.41
CA ASP A 224 47.87 13.45 18.34
C ASP A 224 47.39 12.03 18.73
N SER A 225 48.17 11.05 18.24
CA SER A 225 48.75 9.95 18.99
C SER A 225 47.87 9.01 19.84
N SER A 226 47.78 7.77 19.34
CA SER A 226 48.17 6.53 20.03
C SER A 226 47.67 6.31 21.47
N LYS A 227 46.73 5.37 21.63
CA LYS A 227 46.85 4.32 22.63
C LYS A 227 45.91 3.14 22.38
N THR A 228 46.55 1.99 22.30
CA THR A 228 46.01 0.63 22.28
C THR A 228 45.35 0.24 23.61
N CYS A 229 44.26 -0.51 23.54
CA CYS A 229 44.00 -1.63 24.44
C CYS A 229 43.10 -2.68 23.76
N TYR A 230 43.74 -3.74 23.25
CA TYR A 230 43.26 -5.13 23.35
C TYR A 230 42.94 -5.44 24.84
N ASP A 231 42.07 -6.35 25.28
CA ASP A 231 41.54 -7.59 24.71
C ASP A 231 40.31 -8.02 25.54
N GLY A 232 39.41 -8.82 24.97
CA GLY A 232 38.23 -9.33 25.68
C GLY A 232 37.42 -10.36 24.88
N ASP A 233 38.10 -11.44 24.50
CA ASP A 233 37.63 -12.69 23.91
C ASP A 233 36.37 -13.31 24.56
N MET A 234 35.39 -13.72 23.75
CA MET A 234 34.58 -14.93 23.99
C MET A 234 34.08 -15.52 22.65
N THR A 235 34.94 -16.34 22.05
CA THR A 235 34.65 -17.66 21.45
C THR A 235 33.24 -17.91 20.89
N LEU A 236 33.17 -17.90 19.55
CA LEU A 236 32.11 -18.49 18.74
C LEU A 236 32.33 -20.01 18.65
N HIS A 237 31.43 -20.80 19.22
CA HIS A 237 31.42 -22.25 18.97
C HIS A 237 30.88 -22.52 17.56
N GLN A 238 31.77 -23.02 16.71
CA GLN A 238 31.43 -23.84 15.55
C GLN A 238 30.85 -25.16 16.03
N ASP A 239 29.69 -25.53 15.50
CA ASP A 239 29.41 -26.92 15.13
C ASP A 239 28.90 -26.89 13.69
N GLU A 240 29.61 -27.61 12.84
CA GLU A 240 29.34 -27.85 11.43
C GLU A 240 28.35 -29.02 11.27
N GLU A 241 27.54 -28.93 10.21
CA GLU A 241 27.10 -29.99 9.26
C GLU A 241 25.68 -29.63 8.75
N ASP A 242 25.62 -28.98 7.58
CA ASP A 242 25.30 -29.58 6.26
C ASP A 242 23.76 -29.76 6.13
N ASP A 243 23.05 -29.09 5.21
CA ASP A 243 23.22 -29.31 3.78
C ASP A 243 22.50 -28.22 2.93
N SER A 244 23.23 -27.72 1.94
CA SER A 244 22.82 -27.20 0.61
C SER A 244 21.78 -26.07 0.43
N ILE A 245 22.31 -24.85 0.15
CA ILE A 245 21.71 -23.85 -0.76
C ILE A 245 22.54 -23.86 -2.06
N PRO A 246 21.96 -23.79 -3.27
CA PRO A 246 22.67 -23.26 -4.41
C PRO A 246 22.25 -21.81 -4.70
N VAL A 247 23.26 -20.95 -4.63
CA VAL A 247 23.25 -19.58 -5.12
C VAL A 247 23.23 -19.55 -6.65
N THR A 248 22.60 -18.49 -7.13
CA THR A 248 22.31 -17.98 -8.47
C THR A 248 23.51 -17.94 -9.44
N GLU A 249 23.27 -18.22 -10.73
CA GLU A 249 23.94 -17.51 -11.83
C GLU A 249 22.98 -17.19 -12.99
N GLN A 250 23.01 -15.92 -13.40
CA GLN A 250 22.31 -15.34 -14.54
C GLN A 250 22.92 -15.79 -15.87
N ARG A 251 22.09 -16.07 -16.88
CA ARG A 251 22.42 -15.75 -18.29
C ARG A 251 21.20 -15.24 -19.07
N ALA A 252 21.44 -14.15 -19.79
CA ALA A 252 20.50 -13.45 -20.65
C ALA A 252 20.32 -14.12 -22.03
N ALA A 253 19.26 -13.67 -22.72
CA ALA A 253 18.68 -14.09 -24.00
C ALA A 253 19.64 -14.14 -25.21
N THR A 254 19.33 -14.92 -26.27
CA THR A 254 18.47 -14.62 -27.45
C THR A 254 18.67 -15.71 -28.54
N PRO A 255 18.11 -15.65 -29.78
CA PRO A 255 17.05 -16.51 -30.33
C PRO A 255 17.52 -17.46 -31.48
N SER A 256 16.59 -18.20 -32.13
CA SER A 256 16.43 -18.43 -33.60
C SER A 256 15.66 -19.75 -33.89
N PRO A 257 15.29 -20.10 -35.14
CA PRO A 257 14.03 -19.81 -35.84
C PRO A 257 13.31 -21.12 -36.33
N PRO A 258 12.16 -21.07 -37.06
CA PRO A 258 11.59 -22.26 -37.68
C PRO A 258 12.17 -22.48 -39.10
N PRO A 259 11.96 -23.66 -39.70
CA PRO A 259 11.89 -23.73 -41.16
C PRO A 259 10.68 -24.50 -41.71
N ASP A 260 10.40 -24.13 -42.95
CA ASP A 260 9.22 -24.30 -43.79
C ASP A 260 8.92 -25.71 -44.34
N GLU A 261 7.71 -25.77 -44.90
CA GLU A 261 7.15 -26.71 -45.87
C GLU A 261 8.12 -27.24 -46.93
N GLN A 262 7.95 -28.52 -47.33
CA GLN A 262 7.43 -28.90 -48.67
C GLN A 262 7.54 -30.42 -48.93
N GLN A 263 6.39 -30.99 -49.33
CA GLN A 263 6.14 -32.00 -50.39
C GLN A 263 6.88 -33.37 -50.31
N THR A 264 6.24 -34.53 -50.45
CA THR A 264 5.49 -34.99 -51.64
C THR A 264 4.65 -36.26 -51.36
N ALA A 265 3.49 -36.34 -52.03
CA ALA A 265 2.84 -37.50 -52.71
C ALA A 265 2.50 -38.78 -51.88
N GLU A 266 1.38 -39.50 -52.04
CA GLU A 266 0.63 -39.90 -53.24
C GLU A 266 -0.83 -40.31 -52.91
N THR A 267 -1.77 -39.82 -53.73
CA THR A 267 -2.92 -40.50 -54.37
C THR A 267 -3.90 -41.39 -53.58
N SER A 268 -5.19 -41.03 -53.60
CA SER A 268 -6.16 -41.58 -54.59
C SER A 268 -7.61 -41.29 -54.23
N GLY A 269 -8.39 -40.86 -55.22
CA GLY A 269 -9.74 -41.39 -55.41
C GLY A 269 -10.91 -40.42 -55.35
N LEU A 270 -11.36 -40.03 -56.55
CA LEU A 270 -12.75 -39.75 -56.95
C LEU A 270 -13.38 -38.39 -56.60
N ALA A 271 -13.39 -37.55 -57.63
CA ALA A 271 -14.30 -36.44 -57.90
C ALA A 271 -15.65 -36.98 -58.46
N PRO A 272 -16.54 -36.14 -59.03
CA PRO A 272 -17.32 -35.06 -58.40
C PRO A 272 -18.82 -35.14 -58.80
N GLU A 273 -19.73 -34.57 -58.01
CA GLU A 273 -21.03 -34.10 -58.53
C GLU A 273 -21.47 -32.82 -57.78
N GLU A 274 -21.34 -31.70 -58.48
CA GLU A 274 -22.25 -30.53 -58.44
C GLU A 274 -22.94 -30.50 -59.83
N PRO A 275 -24.02 -29.74 -60.11
CA PRO A 275 -24.68 -28.67 -59.32
C PRO A 275 -26.23 -28.90 -59.30
N GLU A 276 -27.18 -28.08 -58.83
CA GLU A 276 -27.49 -26.66 -59.01
C GLU A 276 -28.72 -26.29 -58.10
N PRO A 277 -29.13 -25.01 -58.02
CA PRO A 277 -29.99 -24.44 -56.99
C PRO A 277 -31.48 -24.45 -57.33
N MET A 278 -32.34 -24.19 -56.35
CA MET A 278 -33.67 -23.59 -56.59
C MET A 278 -34.06 -22.66 -55.44
N ASP A 279 -34.40 -21.45 -55.85
CA ASP A 279 -35.07 -20.37 -55.12
C ASP A 279 -36.55 -20.70 -54.80
N VAL A 280 -37.20 -19.76 -54.08
CA VAL A 280 -38.66 -19.44 -54.11
C VAL A 280 -39.53 -20.31 -53.15
N ASP A 281 -40.42 -19.83 -52.27
CA ASP A 281 -41.10 -18.55 -52.04
C ASP A 281 -41.68 -18.45 -50.61
N GLU A 282 -42.17 -17.24 -50.32
CA GLU A 282 -43.07 -16.75 -49.28
C GLU A 282 -44.26 -17.66 -48.89
N ASP A 283 -44.56 -17.72 -47.57
CA ASP A 283 -45.83 -17.32 -46.93
C ASP A 283 -45.70 -17.33 -45.39
#